data_AF-A0A2M6YE45-F1
#
_entry.id   AF-A0A2M6YE45-F1
#
_cell.length_a   1.000
_cell.length_b   1.000
_cell.length_c   1.000
_cell.angle_alpha   90.00
_cell.angle_beta   90.00
_cell.angle_gamma   90.00
#
_symmetry.space_group_name_H-M   'P 1'
#
loop_
_entity.id
_entity.type
_entity.pdbx_description
1 polymer ?
#
loop_
_entity_poly.entity_id
_entity_poly.type
_entity_poly.pdbx_seq_one_letter_code
_entity_poly.pdbx_strand_id
1 'polypeptide(L)'
;VSSCALKNTDGSLQGTGGYFPTLFKVFCWMFFLEDLPVISKLIKPYHPMHPKSPFYKGKDFFLKSHQRDWVTGAFFLFRKQVFADVGFFSKDYFMYVEEVDYCFRAKQKGWQVWYLPVWSIIHYGGASGTSELALLSEFKGIKTFFKKYMPAWQMPILRFFLKSGAFLRIFIFGKIYAKAFKEI
;
A
#
# COMPACT_ATOMS: atom_id res chain seq x y z
N VAL A 1 -0.29 -4.58 -15.99
CA VAL A 1 0.77 -4.60 -14.96
C VAL A 1 0.62 -5.87 -14.15
N SER A 2 1.71 -6.49 -13.72
CA SER A 2 1.65 -7.69 -12.88
C SER A 2 2.79 -7.76 -11.88
N SER A 3 2.53 -8.43 -10.76
CA SER A 3 3.55 -8.83 -9.79
C SER A 3 3.36 -10.30 -9.37
N CYS A 4 4.33 -10.83 -8.65
CA CYS A 4 4.38 -12.21 -8.18
C CYS A 4 4.40 -12.27 -6.64
N ALA A 5 4.41 -13.46 -6.05
CA ALA A 5 4.51 -13.58 -4.60
C ALA A 5 5.87 -13.08 -4.10
N LEU A 6 5.84 -12.17 -3.12
CA LEU A 6 7.03 -11.77 -2.37
C LEU A 6 7.17 -12.69 -1.17
N LYS A 7 8.37 -13.24 -0.97
CA LYS A 7 8.71 -14.09 0.17
C LYS A 7 9.86 -13.50 0.96
N ASN A 8 9.82 -13.67 2.27
CA ASN A 8 10.98 -13.45 3.13
C ASN A 8 12.02 -14.58 2.91
N THR A 9 13.21 -14.42 3.47
CA THR A 9 14.30 -15.41 3.35
C THR A 9 13.96 -16.77 3.96
N ASP A 10 13.04 -16.82 4.93
CA ASP A 10 12.50 -18.05 5.52
C ASP A 10 11.38 -18.69 4.69
N GLY A 11 11.06 -18.13 3.52
CA GLY A 11 10.00 -18.61 2.62
C GLY A 11 8.59 -18.15 2.99
N SER A 12 8.40 -17.45 4.12
CA SER A 12 7.10 -16.92 4.51
C SER A 12 6.63 -15.81 3.57
N LEU A 13 5.31 -15.71 3.36
CA LEU A 13 4.73 -14.68 2.48
C LEU A 13 4.91 -13.28 3.06
N GLN A 14 5.17 -12.33 2.17
CA GLN A 14 5.23 -10.91 2.44
C GLN A 14 4.11 -10.20 1.67
N GLY A 15 3.52 -9.17 2.29
CA GLY A 15 2.40 -8.42 1.70
C GLY A 15 2.82 -7.72 0.41
N THR A 16 1.97 -7.78 -0.62
CA THR A 16 2.20 -7.05 -1.86
C THR A 16 0.91 -6.56 -2.52
N GLY A 17 0.92 -5.32 -2.95
CA GLY A 17 -0.24 -4.71 -3.59
C GLY A 17 -1.45 -4.52 -2.69
N GLY A 18 -2.54 -4.09 -3.29
CA GLY A 18 -3.76 -3.77 -2.57
C GLY A 18 -4.80 -3.05 -3.43
N TYR A 19 -5.59 -2.20 -2.80
CA TYR A 19 -6.63 -1.41 -3.45
C TYR A 19 -6.32 0.08 -3.37
N PHE A 20 -6.85 0.90 -4.29
CA PHE A 20 -6.52 2.34 -4.31
C PHE A 20 -6.99 3.03 -3.03
N PRO A 21 -6.19 3.98 -2.50
CA PRO A 21 -6.53 4.67 -1.28
C PRO A 21 -7.76 5.55 -1.51
N THR A 22 -8.78 5.36 -0.69
CA THR A 22 -9.96 6.22 -0.57
C THR A 22 -10.10 6.66 0.87
N LEU A 23 -10.86 7.71 1.18
CA LEU A 23 -11.06 8.14 2.57
C LEU A 23 -11.45 6.99 3.49
N PHE A 24 -12.40 6.16 3.06
CA PHE A 24 -12.85 5.01 3.82
C PHE A 24 -11.74 3.96 4.02
N LYS A 25 -10.97 3.62 2.99
CA LYS A 25 -9.88 2.64 3.15
C LYS A 25 -8.73 3.16 3.99
N VAL A 26 -8.38 4.44 3.85
CA VAL A 26 -7.37 5.08 4.71
C VAL A 26 -7.88 5.12 6.14
N PHE A 27 -9.15 5.42 6.39
CA PHE A 27 -9.76 5.30 7.71
C PHE A 27 -9.63 3.87 8.26
N CYS A 28 -10.07 2.85 7.52
CA CYS A 28 -9.98 1.46 7.97
C CYS A 28 -8.55 1.03 8.28
N TRP A 29 -7.59 1.43 7.45
CA TRP A 29 -6.17 1.18 7.67
C TRP A 29 -5.66 1.90 8.92
N MET A 30 -5.89 3.20 9.04
CA MET A 30 -5.38 4.02 10.14
C MET A 30 -5.90 3.59 11.52
N PHE A 31 -7.12 3.03 11.57
CA PHE A 31 -7.79 2.59 12.79
C PHE A 31 -7.89 1.06 12.95
N PHE A 32 -7.09 0.28 12.21
CA PHE A 32 -7.01 -1.19 12.31
C PHE A 32 -8.33 -1.94 12.06
N LEU A 33 -9.31 -1.29 11.42
CA LEU A 33 -10.60 -1.93 11.13
C LEU A 33 -10.43 -3.05 10.11
N GLU A 34 -9.48 -2.90 9.18
CA GLU A 34 -9.16 -3.95 8.19
C GLU A 34 -8.44 -5.16 8.79
N ASP A 35 -7.98 -5.09 10.05
CA ASP A 35 -7.38 -6.22 10.78
C ASP A 35 -8.43 -7.08 11.49
N LEU A 36 -9.68 -6.61 11.62
CA LEU A 36 -10.74 -7.31 12.34
C LEU A 36 -11.26 -8.50 11.51
N PRO A 37 -11.44 -9.72 12.09
CA PRO A 37 -11.71 -10.95 11.32
C PRO A 37 -12.96 -10.94 10.42
N VAL A 38 -13.98 -10.17 10.76
CA VAL A 38 -15.21 -10.02 9.96
C VAL A 38 -15.06 -8.91 8.92
N ILE A 39 -14.50 -7.77 9.33
CA ILE A 39 -14.37 -6.59 8.48
C ILE A 39 -13.33 -6.80 7.39
N SER A 40 -12.24 -7.50 7.69
CA SER A 40 -11.18 -7.90 6.74
C SER A 40 -11.70 -8.69 5.54
N LYS A 41 -12.84 -9.40 5.68
CA LYS A 41 -13.48 -10.15 4.59
C LYS A 41 -14.42 -9.29 3.73
N LEU A 42 -14.92 -8.18 4.28
CA LEU A 42 -15.91 -7.32 3.63
C LEU A 42 -15.25 -6.12 2.94
N ILE A 43 -14.10 -5.69 3.43
CA ILE A 43 -13.39 -4.53 2.91
C ILE A 43 -12.29 -4.97 1.94
N LYS A 44 -12.11 -4.17 0.89
CA LYS A 44 -10.96 -4.22 -0.01
C LYS A 44 -9.85 -3.33 0.58
N PRO A 45 -8.87 -3.88 1.33
CA PRO A 45 -7.94 -3.08 2.15
C PRO A 45 -6.96 -2.29 1.30
N TYR A 46 -6.50 -1.14 1.79
CA TYR A 46 -5.39 -0.45 1.12
C TYR A 46 -4.13 -1.33 1.18
N HIS A 47 -3.87 -1.91 2.36
CA HIS A 47 -2.82 -2.91 2.60
C HIS A 47 -3.40 -4.23 3.13
N PRO A 48 -3.38 -5.32 2.34
CA PRO A 48 -4.00 -6.58 2.71
C PRO A 48 -3.22 -7.44 3.72
N MET A 49 -1.97 -7.09 4.04
CA MET A 49 -1.17 -7.80 5.04
C MET A 49 -0.50 -6.83 5.98
N HIS A 50 -0.79 -6.98 7.28
CA HIS A 50 -0.15 -6.26 8.36
C HIS A 50 0.67 -7.25 9.20
N PRO A 51 2.00 -7.34 9.01
CA PRO A 51 2.83 -8.35 9.69
C PRO A 51 2.76 -8.29 11.22
N LYS A 52 2.43 -7.11 11.76
CA LYS A 52 2.32 -6.83 13.20
C LYS A 52 0.89 -6.92 13.73
N SER A 53 -0.09 -7.27 12.90
CA SER A 53 -1.47 -7.48 13.31
C SER A 53 -1.60 -8.81 14.06
N PRO A 54 -2.16 -8.82 15.28
CA PRO A 54 -2.38 -10.05 16.04
C PRO A 54 -3.60 -10.83 15.54
N PHE A 55 -4.50 -10.23 14.76
CA PHE A 55 -5.81 -10.79 14.43
C PHE A 55 -5.91 -11.33 13.00
N TYR A 56 -5.25 -10.71 12.04
CA TYR A 56 -5.35 -11.13 10.64
C TYR A 56 -4.03 -10.90 9.89
N LYS A 57 -3.44 -12.00 9.41
CA LYS A 57 -2.19 -11.97 8.63
C LYS A 57 -2.41 -11.91 7.12
N GLY A 58 -3.65 -11.87 6.65
CA GLY A 58 -3.94 -11.72 5.22
C GLY A 58 -3.49 -12.87 4.33
N LYS A 59 -3.02 -14.00 4.85
CA LYS A 59 -2.31 -15.01 4.05
C LYS A 59 -3.15 -15.58 2.91
N ASP A 60 -4.43 -15.88 3.17
CA ASP A 60 -5.35 -16.45 2.18
C ASP A 60 -5.53 -15.55 0.95
N PHE A 61 -5.42 -14.24 1.16
CA PHE A 61 -5.48 -13.23 0.11
C PHE A 61 -4.39 -13.43 -0.96
N PHE A 62 -3.26 -14.05 -0.60
CA PHE A 62 -2.08 -14.24 -1.46
C PHE A 62 -1.94 -15.65 -2.02
N LEU A 63 -2.89 -16.55 -1.77
CA LEU A 63 -2.80 -17.95 -2.21
C LEU A 63 -3.23 -18.17 -3.66
N LYS A 64 -3.99 -17.24 -4.25
CA LYS A 64 -4.57 -17.39 -5.60
C LYS A 64 -4.32 -16.16 -6.45
N SER A 65 -4.26 -16.34 -7.77
CA SER A 65 -4.21 -15.21 -8.71
C SER A 65 -5.50 -14.39 -8.65
N HIS A 66 -5.38 -13.07 -8.71
CA HIS A 66 -6.53 -12.17 -8.71
C HIS A 66 -6.11 -10.77 -9.19
N GLN A 67 -7.11 -9.95 -9.53
CA GLN A 67 -6.88 -8.55 -9.85
C GLN A 67 -6.70 -7.70 -8.59
N ARG A 68 -5.88 -6.67 -8.71
CA ARG A 68 -5.65 -5.63 -7.70
C ARG A 68 -5.81 -4.26 -8.31
N ASP A 69 -5.80 -3.23 -7.47
CA ASP A 69 -5.67 -1.87 -7.98
C ASP A 69 -4.21 -1.50 -8.16
N TRP A 70 -3.32 -1.99 -7.29
CA TRP A 70 -1.88 -1.76 -7.37
C TRP A 70 -1.10 -2.98 -6.85
N VAL A 71 0.17 -3.08 -7.23
CA VAL A 71 1.12 -4.12 -6.78
C VAL A 71 2.45 -3.48 -6.39
N THR A 72 3.14 -4.02 -5.38
CA THR A 72 4.37 -3.42 -4.82
C THR A 72 5.51 -3.36 -5.84
N GLY A 73 6.27 -2.26 -5.83
CA GLY A 73 7.39 -2.03 -6.74
C GLY A 73 8.60 -2.99 -6.61
N ALA A 74 8.63 -3.86 -5.59
CA ALA A 74 9.70 -4.84 -5.38
C ALA A 74 9.86 -5.85 -6.54
N PHE A 75 8.75 -6.18 -7.19
CA PHE A 75 8.75 -6.88 -8.48
C PHE A 75 7.61 -6.33 -9.32
N PHE A 76 7.93 -5.74 -10.46
CA PHE A 76 6.96 -5.01 -11.25
C PHE A 76 7.17 -5.29 -12.74
N LEU A 77 6.22 -6.01 -13.34
CA LEU A 77 6.26 -6.37 -14.75
C LEU A 77 5.12 -5.70 -15.51
N PHE A 78 5.42 -5.17 -16.70
CA PHE A 78 4.42 -4.62 -17.60
C PHE A 78 4.79 -4.91 -19.05
N ARG A 79 3.75 -5.03 -19.89
CA ARG A 79 3.93 -5.13 -21.35
C ARG A 79 4.51 -3.81 -21.87
N LYS A 80 5.30 -3.86 -22.94
CA LYS A 80 5.81 -2.66 -23.61
C LYS A 80 4.68 -1.67 -23.96
N GLN A 81 3.52 -2.17 -24.39
CA GLN A 81 2.37 -1.31 -24.69
C GLN A 81 1.84 -0.56 -23.46
N VAL A 82 1.80 -1.20 -22.29
CA VAL A 82 1.40 -0.52 -21.04
C VAL A 82 2.34 0.63 -20.76
N PHE A 83 3.65 0.45 -20.97
CA PHE A 83 4.63 1.52 -20.77
C PHE A 83 4.50 2.63 -21.82
N ALA A 84 4.29 2.29 -23.09
CA ALA A 84 4.05 3.27 -24.14
C ALA A 84 2.84 4.15 -23.84
N ASP A 85 1.79 3.56 -23.28
CA ASP A 85 0.59 4.30 -22.90
C ASP A 85 0.81 5.09 -21.61
N VAL A 86 1.32 4.46 -20.54
CA VAL A 86 1.33 5.05 -19.18
C VAL A 86 2.52 5.96 -18.94
N GLY A 87 3.66 5.69 -19.58
CA GLY A 87 4.93 6.38 -19.37
C GLY A 87 5.67 5.91 -18.11
N PHE A 88 6.55 6.77 -17.58
CA PHE A 88 7.37 6.47 -16.40
C PHE A 88 6.59 6.57 -15.08
N PHE A 89 7.25 6.17 -13.98
CA PHE A 89 6.82 6.53 -12.64
C PHE A 89 6.85 8.05 -12.45
N SER A 90 5.90 8.57 -11.66
CA SER A 90 5.81 10.00 -11.39
C SER A 90 6.94 10.46 -10.48
N LYS A 91 7.64 11.55 -10.86
CA LYS A 91 8.71 12.16 -10.06
C LYS A 91 8.24 12.83 -8.76
N ASP A 92 6.92 12.99 -8.59
CA ASP A 92 6.34 13.51 -7.34
C ASP A 92 6.45 12.53 -6.16
N TYR A 93 6.89 11.29 -6.44
CA TYR A 93 7.17 10.24 -5.47
C TYR A 93 8.64 9.88 -5.58
N PHE A 94 9.26 9.59 -4.43
CA PHE A 94 10.62 9.04 -4.39
C PHE A 94 10.57 7.55 -4.09
N MET A 95 9.97 7.18 -2.96
CA MET A 95 9.78 5.81 -2.51
C MET A 95 8.45 5.74 -1.76
N TYR A 96 7.72 4.64 -1.95
CA TYR A 96 6.33 4.43 -1.55
C TYR A 96 5.31 5.27 -2.34
N VAL A 97 4.24 4.58 -2.77
CA VAL A 97 3.06 5.14 -3.47
C VAL A 97 3.34 5.49 -4.94
N GLU A 98 4.58 5.46 -5.43
CA GLU A 98 4.89 5.58 -6.87
C GLU A 98 4.21 4.47 -7.70
N GLU A 99 4.16 3.25 -7.18
CA GLU A 99 3.52 2.12 -7.83
C GLU A 99 1.99 2.24 -7.80
N VAL A 100 1.45 2.88 -6.75
CA VAL A 100 0.01 3.16 -6.61
C VAL A 100 -0.41 4.17 -7.67
N ASP A 101 0.34 5.27 -7.82
CA ASP A 101 0.16 6.27 -8.88
C ASP A 101 0.28 5.64 -10.29
N TYR A 102 1.33 4.84 -10.52
CA TYR A 102 1.52 4.17 -11.80
C TYR A 102 0.35 3.25 -12.14
N CYS A 103 -0.06 2.40 -11.19
CA CYS A 103 -1.17 1.48 -11.39
C CYS A 103 -2.51 2.22 -11.56
N PHE A 104 -2.69 3.36 -10.90
CA PHE A 104 -3.86 4.22 -11.08
C PHE A 104 -3.93 4.75 -12.52
N ARG A 105 -2.85 5.34 -13.03
CA ARG A 105 -2.76 5.80 -14.41
C ARG A 105 -2.92 4.65 -15.42
N ALA A 106 -2.37 3.48 -15.13
CA ALA A 106 -2.57 2.30 -15.96
C ALA A 106 -4.04 1.89 -16.03
N LYS A 107 -4.73 1.84 -14.88
CA LYS A 107 -6.17 1.53 -14.83
C LYS A 107 -7.04 2.57 -15.51
N GLN A 108 -6.70 3.87 -15.40
CA GLN A 108 -7.38 4.93 -16.14
C GLN A 108 -7.31 4.74 -17.66
N LYS A 109 -6.27 4.07 -18.15
CA LYS A 109 -6.11 3.71 -19.57
C LYS A 109 -6.67 2.32 -19.91
N GLY A 110 -7.43 1.70 -19.01
CA GLY A 110 -8.07 0.40 -19.22
C GLY A 110 -7.16 -0.81 -18.98
N TRP A 111 -5.91 -0.61 -18.54
CA TRP A 111 -5.01 -1.72 -18.25
C TRP A 111 -5.34 -2.40 -16.92
N GLN A 112 -5.22 -3.73 -16.91
CA GLN A 112 -5.42 -4.51 -15.69
C GLN A 112 -4.13 -4.62 -14.86
N VAL A 113 -4.31 -4.79 -13.56
CA VAL A 113 -3.24 -5.06 -12.58
C VAL A 113 -3.51 -6.42 -11.93
N TRP A 114 -2.55 -7.33 -12.05
CA TRP A 114 -2.70 -8.71 -11.61
C TRP A 114 -1.62 -9.12 -10.61
N TYR A 115 -2.03 -9.85 -9.58
CA TYR A 115 -1.13 -10.59 -8.70
C TYR A 115 -1.15 -12.07 -9.09
N LEU A 116 0.04 -12.66 -9.26
CA LEU A 116 0.22 -14.00 -9.81
C LEU A 116 1.15 -14.83 -8.88
N PRO A 117 0.61 -15.52 -7.86
CA PRO A 117 1.42 -16.19 -6.82
C PRO A 117 2.06 -17.50 -7.26
N VAL A 118 1.78 -17.98 -8.48
CA VAL A 118 2.44 -19.16 -9.07
C VAL A 118 3.96 -18.94 -9.18
N TRP A 119 4.37 -17.68 -9.40
CA TRP A 119 5.77 -17.27 -9.36
C TRP A 119 6.07 -16.55 -8.05
N SER A 120 7.33 -16.59 -7.62
CA SER A 120 7.76 -15.87 -6.43
C SER A 120 9.22 -15.42 -6.51
N ILE A 121 9.54 -14.34 -5.80
CA ILE A 121 10.91 -13.90 -5.53
C ILE A 121 11.16 -13.80 -4.01
N ILE A 122 12.42 -13.90 -3.60
CA ILE A 122 12.85 -13.51 -2.26
C ILE A 122 13.04 -11.99 -2.23
N HIS A 123 12.34 -11.29 -1.34
CA HIS A 123 12.42 -9.84 -1.18
C HIS A 123 13.02 -9.48 0.19
N TYR A 124 14.24 -8.95 0.16
CA TYR A 124 14.96 -8.45 1.33
C TYR A 124 14.40 -7.07 1.72
N GLY A 125 13.30 -7.07 2.46
CA GLY A 125 12.65 -5.83 2.92
C GLY A 125 13.51 -5.03 3.89
N GLY A 126 13.33 -3.70 3.90
CA GLY A 126 13.98 -2.79 4.86
C GLY A 126 15.44 -2.43 4.55
N ALA A 127 16.00 -2.89 3.42
CA ALA A 127 17.36 -2.52 3.01
C ALA A 127 17.47 -1.05 2.55
N SER A 128 16.37 -0.45 2.06
CA SER A 128 16.37 0.89 1.45
C SER A 128 16.12 2.04 2.42
N GLY A 129 15.85 1.76 3.70
CA GLY A 129 15.57 2.79 4.69
C GLY A 129 14.98 2.27 5.99
N THR A 130 14.69 3.18 6.91
CA THR A 130 14.07 2.85 8.20
C THR A 130 12.55 2.72 8.08
N SER A 131 11.93 1.97 8.98
CA SER A 131 10.46 1.87 9.04
C SER A 131 9.78 3.23 9.29
N GLU A 132 10.48 4.17 9.91
CA GLU A 132 10.01 5.54 10.12
C GLU A 132 9.93 6.32 8.81
N LEU A 133 11.03 6.34 8.04
CA LEU A 133 11.08 7.01 6.74
C LEU A 133 10.08 6.40 5.76
N ALA A 134 9.89 5.09 5.83
CA ALA A 134 8.89 4.39 5.04
C ALA A 134 7.46 4.91 5.31
N LEU A 135 7.08 5.01 6.58
CA LEU A 135 5.76 5.49 6.98
C LEU A 135 5.55 6.96 6.58
N LEU A 136 6.54 7.82 6.81
CA LEU A 136 6.48 9.23 6.45
C LEU A 136 6.35 9.43 4.94
N SER A 137 7.14 8.67 4.17
CA SER A 137 7.11 8.70 2.71
C SER A 137 5.77 8.20 2.19
N GLU A 138 5.22 7.15 2.79
CA GLU A 138 3.88 6.66 2.46
C GLU A 138 2.79 7.70 2.77
N PHE A 139 2.82 8.36 3.92
CA PHE A 139 1.84 9.40 4.27
C PHE A 139 1.93 10.59 3.33
N LYS A 140 3.14 11.02 3.00
CA LYS A 140 3.40 12.05 1.99
C LYS A 140 2.86 11.60 0.63
N GLY A 141 3.12 10.35 0.23
CA GLY A 141 2.64 9.76 -1.01
C GLY A 141 1.12 9.73 -1.10
N ILE A 142 0.42 9.31 -0.05
CA ILE A 142 -1.06 9.30 0.00
C ILE A 142 -1.60 10.74 -0.10
N LYS A 143 -1.00 11.71 0.61
CA LYS A 143 -1.35 13.14 0.47
C LYS A 143 -1.17 13.62 -0.98
N THR A 144 -0.05 13.28 -1.63
CA THR A 144 0.20 13.60 -3.04
C THR A 144 -0.83 12.96 -3.96
N PHE A 145 -1.15 11.68 -3.75
CA PHE A 145 -2.15 10.94 -4.53
C PHE A 145 -3.54 11.60 -4.42
N PHE A 146 -3.99 11.94 -3.20
CA PHE A 146 -5.26 12.63 -3.01
C PHE A 146 -5.28 14.01 -3.66
N LYS A 147 -4.19 14.77 -3.57
CA LYS A 147 -4.07 16.07 -4.23
C LYS A 147 -4.22 15.96 -5.75
N LYS A 148 -3.70 14.89 -6.35
CA LYS A 148 -3.76 14.65 -7.81
C LYS A 148 -5.12 14.17 -8.29
N TYR A 149 -5.75 13.25 -7.55
CA TYR A 149 -6.82 12.41 -8.09
C TYR A 149 -8.14 12.46 -7.32
N MET A 150 -8.18 13.10 -6.13
CA MET A 150 -9.37 13.16 -5.29
C MET A 150 -9.87 14.61 -5.14
N PRO A 151 -11.18 14.81 -4.88
CA PRO A 151 -11.72 16.14 -4.59
C PRO A 151 -11.01 16.82 -3.42
N ALA A 152 -10.76 18.12 -3.52
CA ALA A 152 -10.00 18.89 -2.54
C ALA A 152 -10.58 18.83 -1.11
N TRP A 153 -11.90 18.68 -0.98
CA TRP A 153 -12.58 18.56 0.33
C TRP A 153 -12.16 17.31 1.12
N GLN A 154 -11.63 16.27 0.45
CA GLN A 154 -11.15 15.07 1.14
C GLN A 154 -9.82 15.31 1.87
N MET A 155 -9.02 16.30 1.46
CA MET A 155 -7.70 16.57 2.05
C MET A 155 -7.72 16.87 3.56
N PRO A 156 -8.58 17.77 4.09
CA PRO A 156 -8.65 18.00 5.54
C PRO A 156 -9.04 16.73 6.32
N ILE A 157 -9.98 15.93 5.81
CA ILE A 157 -10.41 14.67 6.44
C ILE A 157 -9.29 13.64 6.42
N LEU A 158 -8.60 13.51 5.29
CA LEU A 158 -7.42 12.64 5.16
C LEU A 158 -6.36 12.99 6.20
N ARG A 159 -6.01 14.28 6.33
CA ARG A 159 -5.02 14.74 7.30
C ARG A 159 -5.44 14.38 8.73
N PHE A 160 -6.72 14.55 9.05
CA PHE A 160 -7.26 14.15 10.34
C PHE A 160 -7.09 12.63 10.58
N PHE A 161 -7.44 11.77 9.62
CA PHE A 161 -7.27 10.31 9.75
C PHE A 161 -5.79 9.89 9.89
N LEU A 162 -4.90 10.45 9.06
CA LEU A 162 -3.46 10.13 9.14
C LEU A 162 -2.89 10.55 10.50
N LYS A 163 -3.23 11.74 10.99
CA LYS A 163 -2.72 12.26 12.27
C LYS A 163 -3.26 11.49 13.48
N SER A 164 -4.58 11.28 13.53
CA SER A 164 -5.25 10.58 14.65
C SER A 164 -4.89 9.10 14.69
N GLY A 165 -4.84 8.41 13.55
CA GLY A 165 -4.44 7.01 13.50
C GLY A 165 -2.94 6.82 13.79
N ALA A 166 -2.07 7.75 13.39
CA ALA A 166 -0.66 7.72 13.78
C ALA A 166 -0.50 7.87 15.29
N PHE A 167 -1.25 8.79 15.90
CA PHE A 167 -1.30 8.93 17.35
C PHE A 167 -1.74 7.64 18.03
N LEU A 168 -2.85 7.03 17.58
CA LEU A 168 -3.31 5.72 18.09
C LEU A 168 -2.23 4.63 17.99
N ARG A 169 -1.54 4.55 16.84
CA ARG A 169 -0.43 3.60 16.62
C ARG A 169 0.74 3.81 17.58
N ILE A 170 0.99 5.03 18.06
CA ILE A 170 1.96 5.28 19.14
C ILE A 170 1.50 4.63 20.43
N PHE A 171 0.26 4.82 20.87
CA PHE A 171 -0.20 4.19 22.12
C PHE A 171 -0.11 2.67 22.06
N ILE A 172 -0.40 2.08 20.90
CA ILE A 172 -0.38 0.63 20.73
C ILE A 172 1.05 0.07 20.54
N PHE A 173 1.96 0.83 19.89
CA PHE A 173 3.27 0.32 19.45
C PHE A 173 4.46 1.27 19.74
N GLY A 174 4.38 2.03 20.84
CA GLY A 174 5.02 3.33 21.13
C GLY A 174 6.53 3.55 20.97
N LYS A 175 7.32 2.60 20.46
CA LYS A 175 8.71 2.87 20.05
C LYS A 175 8.87 3.22 18.56
N ILE A 176 7.97 2.77 17.69
CA ILE A 176 8.12 2.93 16.23
C ILE A 176 7.51 4.24 15.71
N TYR A 177 6.48 4.77 16.37
CA TYR A 177 5.61 5.82 15.79
C TYR A 177 5.80 7.22 16.39
N ALA A 178 6.51 7.34 17.52
CA ALA A 178 6.56 8.60 18.29
C ALA A 178 7.26 9.76 17.53
N LYS A 179 8.15 9.44 16.59
CA LYS A 179 8.97 10.42 15.87
C LYS A 179 8.35 10.90 14.54
N ALA A 180 7.63 10.01 13.84
CA ALA A 180 6.90 10.34 12.61
C ALA A 180 5.85 11.45 12.78
N PHE A 181 5.28 11.63 13.97
CA PHE A 181 4.26 12.66 14.22
C PHE A 181 4.78 14.11 14.09
N LYS A 182 6.08 14.36 14.31
CA LYS A 182 6.65 15.71 14.20
C LYS A 182 6.72 16.23 12.77
N GLU A 183 6.64 15.34 11.78
CA GLU A 183 6.82 15.67 10.36
C GLU A 183 5.53 15.59 9.52
N ILE A 184 4.40 15.18 10.13
CA ILE A 184 3.09 15.02 9.45
C ILE A 184 2.26 16.29 9.52
#